data_AF-A0A2V3VXZ6-F1
#
_entry.id   AF-A0A2V3VXZ6-F1
#
_cell.length_a   1.000
_cell.length_b   1.000
_cell.length_c   1.000
_cell.angle_alpha   90.00
_cell.angle_beta   90.00
_cell.angle_gamma   90.00
#
_symmetry.space_group_name_H-M   'P 1'
#
loop_
_entity.id
_entity.type
_entity.pdbx_description
1 polymer ?
#
loop_
_entity_poly.entity_id
_entity_poly.type
_entity_poly.pdbx_seq_one_letter_code
_entity_poly.pdbx_strand_id
1 'polypeptide(L)' 'MNLTPNQQSVLLVLITEWQTAIQVASQLPKASGAPSNVNQFLKDLIREGLVHANPIVLGMYRLTSNGTTTKMDLLRE' A
#
# COMPACT_ATOMS: atom_id res chain seq x y z
N MET A 1 6.54 14.29 -1.88
CA MET A 1 6.79 13.07 -1.08
C MET A 1 7.62 12.13 -1.93
N ASN A 2 8.74 11.60 -1.42
CA ASN A 2 9.60 10.70 -2.20
C ASN A 2 9.39 9.26 -1.72
N LEU A 3 8.45 8.55 -2.34
CA LEU A 3 8.20 7.14 -2.07
C LEU A 3 9.39 6.29 -2.55
N THR A 4 9.80 5.31 -1.76
CA THR A 4 10.75 4.28 -2.22
C THR A 4 10.08 3.38 -3.28
N PRO A 5 10.84 2.71 -4.16
CA PRO A 5 10.27 1.79 -5.16
C PRO A 5 9.39 0.68 -4.55
N ASN A 6 9.72 0.23 -3.33
CA ASN A 6 8.91 -0.76 -2.62
C ASN A 6 7.60 -0.18 -2.10
N GLN A 7 7.61 1.05 -1.56
CA GLN A 7 6.39 1.74 -1.16
C GLN A 7 5.50 2.05 -2.37
N GLN A 8 6.08 2.47 -3.50
CA GLN A 8 5.36 2.64 -4.76
C GLN A 8 4.72 1.32 -5.20
N SER A 9 5.47 0.21 -5.18
CA SER A 9 4.95 -1.12 -5.53
C SER A 9 3.75 -1.51 -4.67
N VAL A 10 3.84 -1.32 -3.34
CA VAL A 10 2.73 -1.57 -2.41
C VAL A 10 1.53 -0.65 -2.71
N LEU A 11 1.77 0.63 -2.96
CA LEU A 11 0.73 1.59 -3.29
C LEU A 11 0.01 1.24 -4.61
N LEU A 12 0.74 0.77 -5.61
CA LEU A 12 0.21 0.38 -6.91
C LEU A 12 -0.73 -0.83 -6.84
N VAL A 13 -0.49 -1.78 -5.92
CA VAL A 13 -1.36 -2.97 -5.74
C VAL A 13 -2.52 -2.73 -4.78
N LEU A 14 -2.45 -1.71 -3.92
CA LEU A 14 -3.56 -1.37 -3.03
C LEU A 14 -4.78 -0.86 -3.80
N ILE A 15 -5.97 -1.10 -3.22
CA ILE A 15 -7.26 -0.66 -3.75
C ILE A 15 -8.07 0.06 -2.67
N THR A 16 -9.25 0.59 -3.04
CA THR A 16 -10.15 1.32 -2.13
C THR A 16 -10.92 0.42 -1.16
N GLU A 17 -11.01 -0.88 -1.46
CA GLU A 17 -11.56 -1.90 -0.57
C GLU A 17 -10.52 -2.39 0.44
N TRP A 18 -11.01 -2.85 1.59
CA TRP A 18 -10.18 -3.36 2.67
C TRP A 18 -9.48 -4.67 2.28
N GLN A 19 -8.17 -4.72 2.47
CA GLN A 19 -7.33 -5.90 2.19
C GLN A 19 -6.37 -6.19 3.34
N THR A 20 -6.12 -7.47 3.59
CA THR A 20 -5.06 -7.90 4.52
C THR A 20 -3.68 -7.70 3.92
N ALA A 21 -2.66 -7.54 4.77
CA ALA A 21 -1.26 -7.49 4.30
C ALA A 21 -0.85 -8.72 3.47
N ILE A 22 -1.45 -9.88 3.74
CA ILE A 22 -1.23 -11.12 2.97
C ILE A 22 -1.79 -10.97 1.55
N GLN A 23 -3.01 -10.46 1.41
CA GLN A 23 -3.62 -10.19 0.09
C GLN A 23 -2.82 -9.16 -0.70
N VAL A 24 -2.34 -8.10 -0.04
CA VAL A 24 -1.45 -7.10 -0.66
C VAL A 24 -0.14 -7.75 -1.12
N ALA A 25 0.50 -8.54 -0.26
CA ALA A 25 1.75 -9.23 -0.59
C ALA A 25 1.60 -10.20 -1.76
N SER A 26 0.46 -10.90 -1.87
CA SER A 26 0.21 -11.84 -2.96
C SER A 26 0.06 -11.19 -4.34
N GLN A 27 -0.23 -9.88 -4.38
CA GLN A 27 -0.36 -9.11 -5.62
C GLN A 27 0.96 -8.45 -6.05
N LEU A 28 1.97 -8.46 -5.18
CA LEU A 28 3.30 -7.95 -5.53
C LEU A 28 4.04 -8.97 -6.41
N PRO A 29 4.87 -8.50 -7.36
CA PRO A 29 5.83 -9.37 -8.05
C PRO A 29 6.70 -10.12 -7.04
N LYS A 30 7.03 -11.40 -7.33
CA LYS A 30 7.86 -12.24 -6.44
C LYS A 30 9.22 -11.62 -6.09
N ALA A 31 9.74 -10.75 -6.96
CA ALA A 31 10.99 -10.03 -6.73
C ALA A 31 10.89 -8.89 -5.69
N SER A 32 9.68 -8.43 -5.36
CA SER A 32 9.42 -7.23 -4.54
C SER A 32 8.69 -7.50 -3.21
N GLY A 33 8.35 -8.76 -2.88
CA GLY A 33 7.44 -9.04 -1.75
C GLY A 33 7.83 -10.19 -0.84
N ALA A 34 8.62 -9.92 0.20
CA ALA A 34 8.52 -10.70 1.44
C ALA A 34 7.36 -10.12 2.29
N PRO A 35 6.40 -10.93 2.78
CA PRO A 35 5.24 -10.44 3.55
C PRO A 35 5.62 -9.62 4.80
N SER A 36 6.76 -9.92 5.42
CA SER A 36 7.31 -9.15 6.54
C SER A 36 7.59 -7.70 6.17
N ASN A 37 8.03 -7.45 4.93
CA ASN A 37 8.41 -6.13 4.45
C ASN A 37 7.18 -5.30 4.08
N VAL A 38 6.13 -5.96 3.58
CA VAL A 38 4.86 -5.30 3.20
C VAL A 38 4.22 -4.59 4.40
N ASN A 39 4.24 -5.19 5.58
CA ASN A 39 3.72 -4.52 6.80
C ASN A 39 4.47 -3.25 7.16
N GLN A 40 5.79 -3.20 6.94
CA GLN A 40 6.56 -1.99 7.19
C GLN A 40 6.19 -0.90 6.17
N PHE A 41 6.11 -1.24 4.89
CA PHE A 41 5.71 -0.29 3.85
C PHE A 41 4.29 0.23 4.06
N LEU A 42 3.35 -0.62 4.49
CA LEU A 42 1.99 -0.19 4.83
C LEU A 42 1.97 0.81 5.99
N LYS A 43 2.79 0.60 7.03
CA LYS A 43 2.92 1.55 8.15
C LYS A 43 3.48 2.89 7.68
N ASP A 44 4.49 2.86 6.82
CA ASP A 44 5.07 4.09 6.28
C ASP A 44 4.04 4.84 5.42
N LEU A 45 3.32 4.14 4.54
CA LEU A 45 2.26 4.73 3.72
C LEU A 45 1.08 5.29 4.54
N ILE A 46 0.81 4.74 5.73
CA ILE A 46 -0.16 5.31 6.68
C ILE A 46 0.35 6.64 7.24
N ARG A 47 1.62 6.70 7.65
CA ARG A 47 2.23 7.94 8.18
C ARG A 47 2.17 9.08 7.16
N GLU A 48 2.22 8.71 5.90
CA GLU A 48 2.20 9.63 4.75
C GLU A 48 0.77 9.96 4.28
N GLY A 49 -0.24 9.40 4.95
CA GLY A 49 -1.66 9.67 4.66
C GLY A 49 -2.17 9.06 3.35
N LEU A 50 -1.42 8.14 2.74
CA LEU A 50 -1.78 7.48 1.48
C LEU A 50 -2.61 6.21 1.70
N VAL A 51 -2.51 5.62 2.90
CA VAL A 51 -3.20 4.37 3.26
C VAL A 51 -3.93 4.55 4.58
N HIS A 52 -5.14 3.98 4.67
CA HIS A 52 -5.83 3.80 5.94
C HIS A 52 -5.60 2.40 6.48
N ALA A 53 -5.32 2.29 7.78
CA ALA A 53 -5.55 1.07 8.54
C ALA A 53 -7.02 1.03 8.97
N ASN A 54 -7.63 -0.15 8.92
CA ASN A 54 -8.99 -0.36 9.40
C ASN A 54 -9.01 -0.23 10.94
N PRO A 55 -9.83 0.66 11.52
CA PRO A 55 -9.88 0.85 12.96
C PRO A 55 -10.63 -0.26 13.71
N ILE A 56 -11.46 -1.05 13.01
CA ILE A 56 -12.29 -2.11 13.60
C ILE A 56 -11.61 -3.47 13.44
N VAL A 57 -11.08 -3.76 12.23
CA VAL A 57 -10.47 -5.05 11.90
C VAL A 57 -8.97 -4.89 11.73
N LEU A 58 -8.22 -5.35 12.74
CA LEU A 58 -6.76 -5.24 12.75
C LEU A 58 -6.13 -5.93 11.52
N GLY A 59 -5.14 -5.27 10.92
CA GLY A 59 -4.37 -5.83 9.81
C GLY A 59 -5.04 -5.70 8.43
N MET A 60 -6.10 -4.91 8.32
CA MET A 60 -6.69 -4.53 7.03
C MET A 60 -6.32 -3.09 6.65
N TYR A 61 -6.11 -2.89 5.35
CA TYR A 61 -5.59 -1.66 4.77
C TYR A 61 -6.36 -1.32 3.48
N ARG A 62 -6.47 -0.03 3.16
CA ARG A 62 -7.02 0.47 1.89
C ARG A 62 -6.40 1.81 1.50
N LEU A 63 -6.56 2.21 0.24
CA LEU A 63 -6.17 3.55 -0.21
C LEU A 63 -7.01 4.65 0.44
N THR A 64 -6.37 5.79 0.72
CA THR A 64 -7.06 7.07 0.91
C THR A 64 -7.29 7.75 -0.44
N SER A 65 -8.08 8.83 -0.48
CA SER A 65 -8.23 9.66 -1.69
C SER A 65 -6.89 10.21 -2.19
N ASN A 66 -6.00 10.58 -1.26
CA ASN A 66 -4.64 11.01 -1.58
C ASN A 66 -3.83 9.85 -2.16
N GLY A 67 -3.90 8.67 -1.55
CA GLY A 67 -3.25 7.46 -2.06
C GLY A 67 -3.71 7.08 -3.46
N THR A 68 -5.02 7.21 -3.76
CA THR A 68 -5.56 7.00 -5.11
C THR A 68 -5.00 8.02 -6.09
N THR A 69 -4.91 9.29 -5.72
CA THR A 69 -4.34 10.33 -6.58
C THR A 69 -2.87 10.05 -6.88
N THR A 70 -2.06 9.81 -5.84
CA THR A 70 -0.64 9.45 -5.99
C THR A 70 -0.43 8.19 -6.81
N LYS A 71 -1.30 7.18 -6.64
CA LYS A 71 -1.28 5.97 -7.48
C LYS A 71 -1.51 6.29 -8.96
N MET A 72 -2.46 7.18 -9.27
CA MET A 72 -2.74 7.56 -10.65
C MET A 72 -1.60 8.35 -11.29
N ASP A 73 -0.92 9.20 -10.50
CA ASP A 73 0.27 9.91 -10.97
C ASP A 73 1.41 8.94 -11.30
N LEU A 74 1.67 7.95 -10.43
CA LEU A 74 2.67 6.89 -10.67
C LEU A 74 2.37 6.00 -11.88
N LEU A 75 1.10 5.88 -12.29
CA LEU A 75 0.71 5.11 -13.48
C LEU A 75 0.82 5.91 -14.78
N ARG A 76 1.02 7.23 -14.70
CA ARG A 76 1.17 8.13 -15.84
C ARG A 76 2.64 8.43 -16.18
N GLU A 77 3.55 8.19 -15.24
CA GLU A 77 5.01 8.21 -15.43
C GLU A 77 5.52 6.97 -16.17
#